data_AF-A0A529FDJ0-F1
#
_entry.id   AF-A0A529FDJ0-F1
#
_cell.length_a   1.000
_cell.length_b   1.000
_cell.length_c   1.000
_cell.angle_alpha   90.00
_cell.angle_beta   90.00
_cell.angle_gamma   90.00
#
_symmetry.space_group_name_H-M   'P 1'
#
loop_
_entity.id
_entity.type
_entity.pdbx_description
1 polymer ?
#
loop_
_entity_poly.entity_id
_entity_poly.type
_entity_poly.pdbx_seq_one_letter_code
_entity_poly.pdbx_strand_id
1 'polypeptide(L)' 'MPSPKSSAIDAKVITEGLAFGESPRWHEGRLWVCNWGTGEIIAIDAEGNSEIMLKIPATLPYSIDWLPDGRLLVI' A
#
# COMPACT_ATOMS: atom_id res chain seq x y z
N MET A 1 15.66 -13.48 36.35
CA MET A 1 16.44 -13.07 35.17
C MET A 1 15.47 -12.48 34.16
N PRO A 2 15.63 -11.24 33.67
CA PRO A 2 14.79 -10.74 32.58
C PRO A 2 15.14 -11.49 31.29
N SER A 3 14.12 -11.84 30.49
CA SER A 3 14.32 -12.53 29.20
C SER A 3 14.98 -11.59 28.17
N PRO A 4 15.66 -12.14 27.15
CA PRO A 4 16.23 -11.31 26.09
C PRO A 4 15.10 -10.63 25.31
N LYS A 5 15.17 -9.30 25.15
CA LYS A 5 14.31 -8.59 24.20
C LYS A 5 14.59 -9.12 22.80
N SER A 6 13.54 -9.49 22.08
CA SER A 6 13.61 -9.91 20.67
C SER A 6 14.37 -8.87 19.86
N SER A 7 15.31 -9.32 19.02
CA SER A 7 16.03 -8.50 18.03
C SER A 7 15.12 -8.17 16.85
N ALA A 8 13.95 -7.56 17.11
CA ALA A 8 13.06 -7.11 16.07
C ALA A 8 13.76 -6.01 15.27
N ILE A 9 13.66 -6.10 13.94
CA ILE A 9 14.13 -5.07 13.03
C ILE A 9 13.30 -3.82 13.31
N ASP A 10 13.96 -2.67 13.49
CA ASP A 10 13.26 -1.40 13.67
C ASP A 10 12.44 -1.09 12.41
N ALA A 11 11.11 -1.07 12.55
CA ALA A 11 10.20 -0.71 11.47
C ALA A 11 10.09 0.81 11.38
N LYS A 12 10.23 1.35 10.16
CA LYS A 12 10.00 2.77 9.86
C LYS A 12 8.58 2.94 9.30
N VAL A 13 7.83 3.89 9.85
CA VAL A 13 6.57 4.34 9.26
C VAL A 13 6.86 5.17 8.01
N ILE A 14 6.28 4.79 6.86
CA ILE A 14 6.43 5.53 5.58
C ILE A 14 5.14 6.22 5.15
N THR A 15 3.98 5.85 5.71
CA THR A 15 2.70 6.53 5.45
C THR A 15 1.79 6.37 6.65
N GLU A 16 0.93 7.35 6.87
CA GLU A 16 -0.14 7.35 7.86
C GLU A 16 -1.41 7.98 7.25
N GLY A 17 -2.53 8.00 7.98
CA GLY A 17 -3.74 8.71 7.55
C GLY A 17 -4.55 8.05 6.43
N LEU A 18 -4.24 6.79 6.08
CA LEU A 18 -5.10 5.99 5.20
C LEU A 18 -6.44 5.71 5.91
N ALA A 19 -7.54 5.73 5.16
CA ALA A 19 -8.83 5.33 5.70
C ALA A 19 -8.82 3.83 6.04
N PHE A 20 -8.40 3.01 5.08
CA PHE A 20 -8.19 1.57 5.28
C PHE A 20 -7.26 1.02 4.18
N GLY A 21 -5.95 1.01 4.46
CA GLY A 21 -4.90 0.66 3.49
C GLY A 21 -4.72 -0.84 3.27
N GLU A 22 -5.35 -1.38 2.24
CA GLU A 22 -5.44 -2.80 1.96
C GLU A 22 -4.72 -3.24 0.69
N SER A 23 -4.64 -4.55 0.48
CA SER A 23 -4.06 -5.16 -0.72
C SER A 23 -2.66 -4.63 -1.11
N PRO A 24 -1.68 -4.58 -0.18
CA PRO A 24 -0.37 -4.04 -0.48
C PRO A 24 0.35 -4.83 -1.59
N ARG A 25 0.93 -4.12 -2.55
CA ARG A 25 1.74 -4.70 -3.63
C ARG A 25 2.97 -3.85 -3.87
N TRP A 26 4.12 -4.50 -4.07
CA TRP A 26 5.33 -3.80 -4.53
C TRP A 26 5.36 -3.79 -6.04
N HIS A 27 5.51 -2.61 -6.63
CA HIS A 27 5.65 -2.45 -8.07
C HIS A 27 6.52 -1.22 -8.38
N GLU A 28 7.52 -1.40 -9.24
CA GLU A 28 8.45 -0.34 -9.67
C GLU A 28 9.06 0.46 -8.51
N GLY A 29 9.49 -0.22 -7.45
CA GLY A 29 10.14 0.39 -6.29
C GLY A 29 9.21 1.16 -5.36
N ARG A 30 7.89 1.14 -5.60
CA ARG A 30 6.87 1.79 -4.77
C ARG A 30 5.97 0.74 -4.13
N LEU A 31 5.48 1.04 -2.94
CA LEU A 31 4.41 0.29 -2.29
C LEU A 31 3.06 0.86 -2.74
N TRP A 32 2.26 0.02 -3.37
CA TRP A 32 0.91 0.33 -3.80
C TRP A 32 -0.11 -0.22 -2.82
N VAL A 33 -1.13 0.56 -2.50
CA VAL A 33 -2.21 0.18 -1.58
C VAL A 33 -3.57 0.61 -2.12
N CYS A 34 -4.60 -0.19 -1.83
CA CYS A 34 -6.01 0.16 -2.02
C CYS A 34 -6.49 0.88 -0.75
N ASN A 35 -6.78 2.18 -0.82
CA ASN A 35 -7.30 2.94 0.31
C ASN A 35 -8.83 2.83 0.38
N TRP A 36 -9.34 1.72 0.90
CA TRP A 36 -10.78 1.48 0.97
C TRP A 36 -11.52 2.61 1.71
N GLY A 37 -12.77 2.83 1.32
CA GLY A 37 -13.59 3.97 1.75
C GLY A 37 -13.37 5.25 0.94
N THR A 38 -12.23 5.38 0.24
CA THR A 38 -11.92 6.58 -0.58
C THR A 38 -11.99 6.33 -2.10
N GLY A 39 -11.92 5.07 -2.52
CA GLY A 39 -11.79 4.68 -3.94
C GLY A 39 -10.44 5.04 -4.55
N GLU A 40 -9.42 5.31 -3.74
CA GLU A 40 -8.08 5.70 -4.18
C GLU A 40 -7.12 4.52 -4.17
N ILE A 41 -6.38 4.35 -5.27
CA ILE A 41 -5.19 3.50 -5.32
C ILE A 41 -3.97 4.41 -5.22
N ILE A 42 -3.14 4.19 -4.20
CA ILE A 42 -2.05 5.08 -3.80
C ILE A 42 -0.72 4.36 -3.94
N ALA A 43 0.30 5.02 -4.50
CA ALA A 43 1.67 4.53 -4.55
C ALA A 43 2.59 5.38 -3.65
N ILE A 44 3.36 4.72 -2.80
CA ILE A 44 4.20 5.31 -1.75
C ILE A 44 5.65 4.90 -1.97
N ASP A 45 6.59 5.84 -1.95
CA ASP A 45 8.03 5.54 -2.03
C ASP A 45 8.66 5.25 -0.64
N ALA A 46 9.96 4.93 -0.62
CA ALA A 46 10.68 4.59 0.62
C ALA A 46 10.91 5.80 1.55
N GLU A 47 10.81 7.01 1.00
CA GLU A 47 10.92 8.27 1.73
C GLU A 47 9.60 8.64 2.40
N GLY A 48 8.48 8.06 1.92
CA GLY A 48 7.13 8.26 2.40
C GLY A 48 6.31 9.25 1.57
N ASN A 49 6.80 9.64 0.38
CA ASN A 49 6.00 10.44 -0.54
C ASN A 49 4.94 9.56 -1.19
N SER A 50 3.70 10.04 -1.19
CA SER A 50 2.55 9.32 -1.72
C SER A 50 1.88 10.06 -2.88
N GLU A 51 1.32 9.30 -3.81
CA GLU A 51 0.61 9.81 -4.98
C GLU A 51 -0.64 8.96 -5.23
N ILE A 52 -1.76 9.60 -5.53
CA ILE A 52 -2.97 8.92 -5.97
C ILE A 52 -2.80 8.58 -7.45
N MET A 53 -2.61 7.29 -7.74
CA MET A 53 -2.37 6.80 -9.10
C MET A 53 -3.67 6.62 -9.88
N LEU A 54 -4.76 6.27 -9.18
CA LEU A 54 -6.07 6.07 -9.77
C LEU A 54 -7.17 6.31 -8.75
N LYS A 55 -8.29 6.90 -9.21
CA LYS A 55 -9.56 6.89 -8.48
C LYS A 55 -10.56 6.02 -9.23
N ILE A 56 -11.21 5.11 -8.52
CA ILE A 56 -12.18 4.18 -9.09
C ILE A 56 -13.59 4.44 -8.53
N PRO A 57 -14.66 4.12 -9.27
CA PRO A 57 -16.03 4.29 -8.80
C PRO A 57 -16.47 3.16 -7.86
N ALA A 58 -15.64 2.81 -6.88
CA ALA A 58 -15.92 1.80 -5.86
C ALA A 58 -15.32 2.25 -4.52
N THR A 59 -16.02 1.95 -3.42
CA THR A 59 -15.57 2.32 -2.07
C THR A 59 -15.02 1.11 -1.30
N LEU A 60 -15.60 -0.08 -1.46
CA LEU A 60 -15.14 -1.33 -0.83
C LEU A 60 -15.90 -2.57 -1.36
N PRO A 61 -15.29 -3.77 -1.39
CA PRO A 61 -13.84 -4.02 -1.43
C PRO A 61 -13.31 -3.87 -2.87
N TYR A 62 -12.01 -3.59 -2.99
CA TYR A 62 -11.31 -3.68 -4.28
C TYR A 62 -9.83 -4.04 -4.08
N SER A 63 -9.24 -4.71 -5.03
CA SER A 63 -7.82 -5.10 -5.02
C SER A 63 -7.14 -4.72 -6.33
N ILE A 64 -5.83 -4.87 -6.35
CA ILE A 64 -5.00 -4.61 -7.52
C ILE A 64 -4.01 -5.73 -7.76
N ASP A 65 -3.67 -5.92 -9.02
CA ASP A 65 -2.50 -6.69 -9.45
C ASP A 65 -2.01 -6.16 -10.80
N TRP A 66 -0.89 -6.68 -11.28
CA TRP A 66 -0.35 -6.36 -12.60
C TRP A 66 -0.39 -7.56 -13.51
N LEU A 67 -0.79 -7.32 -14.76
CA LEU A 67 -0.61 -8.29 -15.82
C LEU A 67 0.88 -8.40 -16.21
N PRO A 68 1.30 -9.51 -16.85
CA PRO A 68 2.69 -9.68 -17.28
C PRO A 68 3.19 -8.60 -18.25
N ASP A 69 2.29 -7.88 -18.92
CA ASP A 69 2.61 -6.77 -19.82
C ASP A 69 2.68 -5.40 -19.10
N GLY A 70 2.60 -5.39 -17.77
CA GLY A 70 2.71 -4.19 -16.95
C GLY A 70 1.41 -3.40 -16.77
N ARG A 71 0.30 -3.83 -17.39
CA ARG A 71 -0.98 -3.16 -17.17
C ARG A 71 -1.52 -3.45 -15.77
N LEU A 72 -1.98 -2.41 -15.09
CA LEU A 72 -2.68 -2.50 -13.82
C LEU A 72 -4.08 -3.13 -14.02
N LEU A 73 -4.39 -4.14 -13.21
CA LEU A 73 -5.70 -4.75 -13.07
C LEU A 73 -6.32 -4.27 -11.75
N VAL A 74 -7.59 -3.88 -11.81
CA VAL A 74 -8.41 -3.56 -10.63
C VAL A 74 -9.54 -4.58 -10.55
N ILE A 75 -9.74 -5.16 -9.37
CA ILE A 75 -10.68 -6.27 -9.12
C ILE A 75 -11.62 -5.92 -7.98
#